data_AF-A0A254REB6-F1
#
_entry.id   AF-A0A254REB6-F1
#
_cell.length_a   1.000
_cell.length_b   1.000
_cell.length_c   1.000
_cell.angle_alpha   90.00
_cell.angle_beta   90.00
_cell.angle_gamma   90.00
#
_symmetry.space_group_name_H-M   'P 1'
#
loop_
_entity.id
_entity.type
_entity.pdbx_description
1 polymer ?
#
loop_
_entity_poly.entity_id
_entity_poly.type
_entity_poly.pdbx_seq_one_letter_code
_entity_poly.pdbx_strand_id
1 'polypeptide(L)'
;MPSAHGHQGGSRIAAIGSIFVFLTACGDDSSSVIPGPDTESSGAEEQKSSSSAKEPNKSSASRSSSSSKLISSSSEKKTESSSSVKSSSSFVMPVACKAEAEDNCEYGELKDERDGKTYKTVKFGNQWWMAENLNYADSAKTPSLKGKSWCYGDEPDNCAKYGRLYTWAAAIDSVALATDSENPQDCGYMRSSKNILPDVVHGICPDGWHLPDYRDFSNMLVHVGGYSIAGTVLKSQSGWNEGGNGTDTFGFNVLPAGIRIEDGSFDGLGDGTDFWSATESDLEQAFSLYASYENEYSGVMDYAKNYAFSVRCVKD
;
A
#
# COMPACT_ATOMS: atom_id res chain seq x y z
N MET A 1 -11.77 -58.02 -48.96
CA MET A 1 -11.04 -56.78 -49.32
C MET A 1 -11.54 -55.67 -48.41
N PRO A 2 -10.67 -54.75 -47.95
CA PRO A 2 -9.45 -54.92 -47.13
C PRO A 2 -9.84 -55.25 -45.65
N SER A 3 -9.02 -55.78 -44.74
CA SER A 3 -7.68 -55.39 -44.22
C SER A 3 -7.71 -54.08 -43.41
N ALA A 4 -7.68 -54.13 -42.08
CA ALA A 4 -6.47 -54.07 -41.22
C ALA A 4 -6.30 -52.65 -40.60
N HIS A 5 -5.67 -52.37 -39.46
CA HIS A 5 -5.03 -53.17 -38.39
C HIS A 5 -5.31 -52.52 -37.01
N GLY A 6 -5.17 -53.27 -35.92
CA GLY A 6 -4.98 -52.73 -34.55
C GLY A 6 -3.83 -53.47 -33.89
N HIS A 7 -2.92 -52.76 -33.19
CA HIS A 7 -1.68 -53.32 -32.65
C HIS A 7 -1.67 -53.30 -31.11
N GLN A 8 -0.96 -54.26 -30.48
CA GLN A 8 -0.90 -54.45 -29.03
C GLN A 8 0.51 -54.28 -28.47
N GLY A 9 0.59 -53.87 -27.20
CA GLY A 9 1.80 -53.88 -26.35
C GLY A 9 1.62 -52.91 -25.17
N GLY A 10 1.97 -53.20 -23.91
CA GLY A 10 2.72 -54.35 -23.36
C GLY A 10 4.05 -53.86 -22.74
N SER A 11 4.06 -53.11 -21.64
CA SER A 11 3.87 -53.50 -20.22
C SER A 11 5.14 -54.06 -19.54
N ARG A 12 5.37 -53.66 -18.28
CA ARG A 12 6.41 -54.11 -17.31
C ARG A 12 7.82 -53.49 -17.47
N ILE A 13 8.70 -53.41 -16.45
CA ILE A 13 8.66 -53.12 -14.99
C ILE A 13 10.13 -53.16 -14.46
N ALA A 14 10.41 -52.56 -13.28
CA ALA A 14 11.68 -52.53 -12.53
C ALA A 14 12.80 -51.63 -13.12
N ALA A 15 13.61 -50.84 -12.38
CA ALA A 15 14.01 -50.73 -10.95
C ALA A 15 15.36 -51.38 -10.57
N ILE A 16 16.36 -50.50 -10.37
CA ILE A 16 17.69 -50.59 -9.70
C ILE A 16 18.04 -49.10 -9.40
N GLY A 17 18.75 -48.69 -8.35
CA GLY A 17 19.33 -49.37 -7.18
C GLY A 17 20.41 -48.48 -6.55
N SER A 18 20.37 -48.25 -5.24
CA SER A 18 21.20 -47.23 -4.55
C SER A 18 22.64 -47.67 -4.29
N ILE A 19 23.60 -46.74 -4.34
CA ILE A 19 24.97 -46.93 -3.81
C ILE A 19 25.39 -45.71 -2.97
N PHE A 20 25.88 -45.97 -1.76
CA PHE A 20 26.59 -45.01 -0.88
C PHE A 20 28.09 -45.03 -1.15
N VAL A 21 28.78 -43.91 -0.89
CA VAL A 21 30.23 -43.89 -0.61
C VAL A 21 30.51 -42.99 0.60
N PHE A 22 31.31 -43.49 1.54
CA PHE A 22 31.87 -42.79 2.71
C PHE A 22 33.41 -42.81 2.64
N LEU A 23 34.09 -41.80 3.21
CA LEU A 23 35.51 -41.73 3.67
C LEU A 23 35.73 -40.26 4.15
N THR A 24 35.87 -39.86 5.43
CA THR A 24 37.01 -39.98 6.41
C THR A 24 38.37 -39.57 5.81
N ALA A 25 39.07 -38.46 6.14
CA ALA A 25 39.50 -37.80 7.41
C ALA A 25 40.80 -38.40 8.03
N CYS A 26 41.75 -37.69 8.68
CA CYS A 26 41.85 -36.28 9.15
C CYS A 26 42.94 -35.47 8.37
N GLY A 27 43.81 -34.55 8.87
CA GLY A 27 44.20 -34.05 10.21
C GLY A 27 45.25 -32.90 10.17
N ASP A 28 45.86 -32.52 11.30
CA ASP A 28 46.44 -31.17 11.58
C ASP A 28 47.99 -30.99 11.69
N ASP A 29 48.42 -29.70 11.68
CA ASP A 29 49.31 -28.99 12.65
C ASP A 29 50.76 -28.50 12.30
N SER A 30 51.25 -27.51 13.08
CA SER A 30 52.64 -27.05 13.37
C SER A 30 53.34 -25.88 12.62
N SER A 31 52.88 -24.65 12.88
CA SER A 31 53.61 -23.43 13.37
C SER A 31 55.06 -23.01 12.97
N SER A 32 55.25 -21.70 12.73
CA SER A 32 56.48 -20.86 13.04
C SER A 32 56.28 -19.37 12.60
N VAL A 33 57.20 -18.40 12.76
CA VAL A 33 57.69 -17.69 14.00
C VAL A 33 58.17 -16.25 13.64
N ILE A 34 58.31 -15.31 14.60
CA ILE A 34 58.71 -13.87 14.42
C ILE A 34 60.13 -13.57 14.98
N PRO A 35 60.75 -12.37 14.78
CA PRO A 35 60.69 -11.31 15.82
C PRO A 35 60.72 -9.83 15.35
N GLY A 36 60.51 -8.87 16.29
CA GLY A 36 60.67 -7.40 16.14
C GLY A 36 62.10 -6.88 16.45
N PRO A 37 62.34 -5.64 16.96
CA PRO A 37 61.55 -4.92 17.99
C PRO A 37 61.43 -3.36 17.84
N ASP A 38 61.08 -2.67 18.94
CA ASP A 38 60.65 -1.26 19.18
C ASP A 38 61.80 -0.21 19.23
N THR A 39 61.71 1.10 19.63
CA THR A 39 60.79 1.97 20.45
C THR A 39 61.03 3.48 20.05
N GLU A 40 60.57 4.63 20.62
CA GLU A 40 59.82 5.10 21.82
C GLU A 40 59.28 6.56 21.63
N SER A 41 58.53 7.13 22.61
CA SER A 41 58.18 8.56 22.91
C SER A 41 57.44 9.45 21.88
N SER A 42 56.55 10.39 22.25
CA SER A 42 55.86 10.77 23.52
C SER A 42 54.49 11.41 23.15
N GLY A 43 53.37 11.33 23.88
CA GLY A 43 53.03 11.84 25.24
C GLY A 43 52.05 13.04 25.11
N ALA A 44 51.01 13.28 25.94
CA ALA A 44 50.37 12.54 27.03
C ALA A 44 48.93 13.10 27.29
N GLU A 45 48.06 12.35 27.98
CA GLU A 45 46.76 12.83 28.51
C GLU A 45 46.74 12.83 30.06
N GLU A 46 45.82 13.60 30.67
CA GLU A 46 45.59 13.63 32.13
C GLU A 46 44.13 13.25 32.50
N GLN A 47 43.95 12.74 33.73
CA GLN A 47 42.75 12.01 34.20
C GLN A 47 41.62 12.96 34.72
N LYS A 48 40.46 12.55 35.27
CA LYS A 48 40.18 11.45 36.24
C LYS A 48 38.68 11.32 36.62
N SER A 49 38.23 10.08 36.89
CA SER A 49 37.27 9.61 37.95
C SER A 49 35.95 10.36 38.32
N SER A 50 34.88 9.74 38.84
CA SER A 50 34.38 8.35 38.89
C SER A 50 33.00 8.28 39.63
N SER A 51 32.30 7.13 39.51
CA SER A 51 31.43 6.51 40.55
C SER A 51 30.20 7.25 41.16
N SER A 52 29.02 6.93 40.63
CA SER A 52 27.84 6.35 41.31
C SER A 52 27.25 6.91 42.62
N ALA A 53 26.04 7.48 42.48
CA ALA A 53 24.78 7.17 43.21
C ALA A 53 24.62 7.37 44.74
N LYS A 54 23.74 8.33 45.13
CA LYS A 54 22.63 8.14 46.11
C LYS A 54 21.69 9.37 46.19
N GLU A 55 20.38 9.13 46.35
CA GLU A 55 19.45 10.14 46.91
C GLU A 55 19.57 10.20 48.45
N PRO A 56 19.12 11.28 49.11
CA PRO A 56 17.76 11.25 49.69
C PRO A 56 16.99 12.61 49.75
N ASN A 57 15.68 12.50 49.99
CA ASN A 57 14.71 13.58 50.31
C ASN A 57 15.21 14.72 51.23
N LYS A 58 14.85 15.99 50.92
CA LYS A 58 13.90 16.79 51.73
C LYS A 58 13.52 18.17 51.14
N SER A 59 12.47 18.75 51.71
CA SER A 59 11.61 19.84 51.20
C SER A 59 11.86 21.24 51.80
N SER A 60 11.76 22.29 50.95
CA SER A 60 11.19 23.64 51.27
C SER A 60 11.97 24.56 52.27
N ALA A 61 11.76 25.88 52.41
CA ALA A 61 10.86 26.86 51.77
C ALA A 61 11.30 28.34 51.99
N SER A 62 10.92 29.26 51.09
CA SER A 62 10.50 30.67 51.36
C SER A 62 9.85 31.25 50.08
N ARG A 63 8.70 31.95 50.02
CA ARG A 63 8.04 33.03 50.82
C ARG A 63 8.69 34.41 50.59
N SER A 64 7.96 35.52 50.41
CA SER A 64 6.53 35.89 50.62
C SER A 64 6.02 36.83 49.49
N SER A 65 4.82 37.46 49.43
CA SER A 65 3.72 37.79 50.38
C SER A 65 2.36 37.94 49.63
N SER A 66 1.23 37.44 50.15
CA SER A 66 0.12 38.16 50.87
C SER A 66 -0.74 39.11 50.00
N SER A 67 -2.08 39.18 50.04
CA SER A 67 -3.03 39.00 51.18
C SER A 67 -4.45 38.47 50.79
N SER A 68 -5.33 38.32 51.80
CA SER A 68 -6.72 37.80 51.84
C SER A 68 -7.81 38.62 51.10
N LYS A 69 -8.90 38.04 50.52
CA LYS A 69 -10.15 37.45 51.14
C LYS A 69 -10.98 38.52 51.91
N LEU A 70 -12.31 38.72 51.81
CA LEU A 70 -13.52 37.99 51.32
C LEU A 70 -14.64 38.97 50.88
N ILE A 71 -15.71 38.50 50.19
CA ILE A 71 -17.17 38.71 50.46
C ILE A 71 -18.04 38.12 49.32
N SER A 72 -19.36 37.96 49.51
CA SER A 72 -20.34 37.31 48.62
C SER A 72 -21.59 38.18 48.36
N SER A 73 -22.59 37.65 47.63
CA SER A 73 -23.88 38.25 47.19
C SER A 73 -23.77 39.22 45.98
N SER A 74 -24.76 39.34 45.08
CA SER A 74 -25.94 38.49 44.76
C SER A 74 -26.65 38.94 43.48
N SER A 75 -27.43 38.02 42.87
CA SER A 75 -28.63 38.29 42.05
C SER A 75 -28.48 39.08 40.75
N GLU A 76 -28.59 38.37 39.61
CA GLU A 76 -29.36 38.86 38.45
C GLU A 76 -30.36 37.78 37.98
N LYS A 77 -31.36 38.17 37.20
CA LYS A 77 -32.57 37.37 36.98
C LYS A 77 -33.03 37.43 35.52
N LYS A 78 -33.15 36.25 34.89
CA LYS A 78 -33.83 35.96 33.62
C LYS A 78 -33.53 36.86 32.41
N THR A 79 -32.93 36.25 31.39
CA THR A 79 -33.54 36.22 30.05
C THR A 79 -33.64 34.77 29.58
N GLU A 80 -34.68 34.46 28.81
CA GLU A 80 -34.93 33.12 28.27
C GLU A 80 -34.44 33.05 26.82
N SER A 81 -33.64 32.03 26.50
CA SER A 81 -33.32 31.62 25.13
C SER A 81 -33.24 30.10 25.08
N SER A 82 -34.32 29.44 24.68
CA SER A 82 -34.38 27.99 24.54
C SER A 82 -33.78 27.55 23.20
N SER A 83 -32.50 27.21 23.19
CA SER A 83 -31.85 26.51 22.07
C SER A 83 -31.28 25.17 22.54
N SER A 84 -32.18 24.23 22.84
CA SER A 84 -31.84 22.81 22.99
C SER A 84 -31.35 22.27 21.65
N VAL A 85 -30.08 22.50 21.33
CA VAL A 85 -29.40 21.97 20.16
C VAL A 85 -29.32 20.45 20.27
N LYS A 86 -30.37 19.78 19.80
CA LYS A 86 -30.30 18.35 19.47
C LYS A 86 -29.21 18.20 18.43
N SER A 87 -28.04 17.73 18.86
CA SER A 87 -27.02 17.20 17.95
C SER A 87 -27.59 15.93 17.32
N SER A 88 -28.43 16.14 16.31
CA SER A 88 -29.07 15.09 15.53
C SER A 88 -28.17 14.78 14.36
N SER A 89 -26.99 14.20 14.65
CA SER A 89 -26.14 13.55 13.64
C SER A 89 -26.83 12.28 13.17
N SER A 90 -27.92 12.46 12.43
CA SER A 90 -28.54 11.41 11.63
C SER A 90 -27.58 11.12 10.49
N PHE A 91 -26.65 10.21 10.74
CA PHE A 91 -25.85 9.56 9.71
C PHE A 91 -26.82 8.87 8.75
N VAL A 92 -27.12 9.53 7.64
CA VAL A 92 -27.79 8.90 6.51
C VAL A 92 -26.76 7.95 5.93
N MET A 93 -26.95 6.65 6.16
CA MET A 93 -26.13 5.64 5.50
C MET A 93 -26.27 5.85 3.99
N PRO A 94 -25.16 5.96 3.24
CA PRO A 94 -25.22 6.22 1.81
C PRO A 94 -25.92 5.05 1.11
N VAL A 95 -26.76 5.41 0.13
CA VAL A 95 -27.59 4.44 -0.58
C VAL A 95 -26.74 3.75 -1.63
N ALA A 96 -26.58 2.43 -1.50
CA ALA A 96 -26.04 1.57 -2.54
C ALA A 96 -26.74 1.83 -3.88
N CYS A 97 -25.97 2.07 -4.94
CA CYS A 97 -26.55 2.30 -6.27
C CYS A 97 -26.97 0.99 -6.97
N LYS A 98 -26.48 -0.16 -6.53
CA LYS A 98 -26.79 -1.48 -7.08
C LYS A 98 -27.36 -2.41 -6.00
N ALA A 99 -28.40 -3.15 -6.36
CA ALA A 99 -29.09 -4.14 -5.53
C ALA A 99 -29.54 -5.35 -6.37
N GLU A 100 -30.00 -6.43 -5.73
CA GLU A 100 -30.37 -7.72 -6.35
C GLU A 100 -31.35 -7.64 -7.55
N ALA A 101 -32.13 -6.56 -7.67
CA ALA A 101 -33.16 -6.38 -8.70
C ALA A 101 -32.93 -5.16 -9.62
N GLU A 102 -32.06 -4.22 -9.24
CA GLU A 102 -31.87 -2.93 -9.94
C GLU A 102 -30.42 -2.47 -9.83
N ASP A 103 -29.86 -1.99 -10.94
CA ASP A 103 -28.56 -1.30 -10.96
C ASP A 103 -28.77 0.13 -11.46
N ASN A 104 -28.61 1.08 -10.54
CA ASN A 104 -28.77 2.51 -10.73
C ASN A 104 -27.42 3.25 -10.61
N CYS A 105 -26.28 2.54 -10.70
CA CYS A 105 -24.96 3.17 -10.67
C CYS A 105 -24.67 3.96 -11.97
N GLU A 106 -24.06 5.13 -11.85
CA GLU A 106 -23.58 5.91 -13.01
C GLU A 106 -22.25 5.29 -13.51
N TYR A 107 -22.35 4.50 -14.58
CA TYR A 107 -21.20 3.89 -15.26
C TYR A 107 -20.71 4.72 -16.46
N GLY A 108 -19.46 4.48 -16.85
CA GLY A 108 -18.84 5.04 -18.04
C GLY A 108 -17.68 4.18 -18.55
N GLU A 109 -16.92 4.72 -19.51
CA GLU A 109 -15.73 4.09 -20.08
C GLU A 109 -14.57 5.08 -20.18
N LEU A 110 -13.36 4.58 -19.94
CA LEU A 110 -12.09 5.26 -20.12
C LEU A 110 -11.28 4.52 -21.19
N LYS A 111 -11.10 5.14 -22.36
CA LYS A 111 -10.19 4.64 -23.39
C LYS A 111 -8.81 5.28 -23.20
N ASP A 112 -7.82 4.45 -22.90
CA ASP A 112 -6.41 4.85 -22.87
C ASP A 112 -5.87 4.90 -24.30
N GLU A 113 -5.60 6.09 -24.82
CA GLU A 113 -5.07 6.27 -26.18
C GLU A 113 -3.60 5.84 -26.34
N ARG A 114 -2.90 5.52 -25.24
CA ARG A 114 -1.46 5.18 -25.25
C ARG A 114 -1.20 3.72 -25.64
N ASP A 115 -2.15 2.83 -25.33
CA ASP A 115 -2.16 1.40 -25.68
C ASP A 115 -3.46 0.94 -26.39
N GLY A 116 -4.51 1.75 -26.39
CA GLY A 116 -5.80 1.48 -27.03
C GLY A 116 -6.81 0.74 -26.13
N LYS A 117 -6.49 0.45 -24.87
CA LYS A 117 -7.37 -0.32 -23.97
C LYS A 117 -8.49 0.57 -23.40
N THR A 118 -9.73 0.08 -23.52
CA THR A 118 -10.86 0.61 -22.76
C THR A 118 -10.97 -0.08 -21.39
N TYR A 119 -11.25 0.72 -20.37
CA TYR A 119 -11.51 0.31 -18.99
C TYR A 119 -12.90 0.83 -18.57
N LYS A 120 -13.65 0.04 -17.80
CA LYS A 120 -14.92 0.50 -17.21
C LYS A 120 -14.67 1.52 -16.11
N THR A 121 -15.58 2.48 -15.97
CA THR A 121 -15.58 3.48 -14.91
C THR A 121 -16.93 3.54 -14.20
N VAL A 122 -16.92 4.00 -12.95
CA VAL A 122 -18.11 4.21 -12.13
C VAL A 122 -17.93 5.50 -11.32
N LYS A 123 -19.04 6.17 -10.98
CA LYS A 123 -19.03 7.50 -10.38
C LYS A 123 -19.35 7.46 -8.88
N PHE A 124 -18.47 8.06 -8.07
CA PHE A 124 -18.62 8.23 -6.63
C PHE A 124 -18.93 9.69 -6.30
N GLY A 125 -20.22 10.01 -6.22
CA GLY A 125 -20.71 11.37 -6.03
C GLY A 125 -20.42 12.25 -7.24
N ASN A 126 -19.32 13.02 -7.18
CA ASN A 126 -18.86 13.85 -8.30
C ASN A 126 -17.70 13.20 -9.08
N GLN A 127 -16.85 12.41 -8.41
CA GLN A 127 -15.63 11.85 -8.99
C GLN A 127 -15.93 10.60 -9.81
N TRP A 128 -15.26 10.45 -10.95
CA TRP A 128 -15.21 9.22 -11.73
C TRP A 128 -14.00 8.38 -11.33
N TRP A 129 -14.21 7.07 -11.19
CA TRP A 129 -13.18 6.11 -10.78
C TRP A 129 -13.10 4.94 -11.76
N MET A 130 -11.90 4.40 -11.99
CA MET A 130 -11.73 3.14 -12.70
C MET A 130 -12.29 1.96 -11.89
N ALA A 131 -13.21 1.18 -12.48
CA ALA A 131 -13.75 -0.07 -11.93
C ALA A 131 -12.91 -1.31 -12.31
N GLU A 132 -11.89 -1.12 -13.14
CA GLU A 132 -10.95 -2.14 -13.61
C GLU A 132 -9.51 -1.64 -13.41
N ASN A 133 -8.59 -2.55 -13.08
CA ASN A 133 -7.22 -2.18 -12.72
C ASN A 133 -6.40 -1.83 -13.98
N LEU A 134 -5.54 -0.83 -13.89
CA LEU A 134 -4.66 -0.38 -14.98
C LEU A 134 -3.74 -1.52 -15.46
N ASN A 135 -3.53 -1.64 -16.78
CA ASN A 135 -2.65 -2.64 -17.42
C ASN A 135 -1.74 -2.01 -18.48
N TYR A 136 -1.52 -0.69 -18.39
CA TYR A 136 -0.58 0.04 -19.25
C TYR A 136 0.86 -0.43 -19.00
N ALA A 137 1.63 -0.65 -20.08
CA ALA A 137 2.89 -1.41 -20.05
C ALA A 137 4.04 -0.82 -20.89
N ASP A 138 3.83 0.32 -21.56
CA ASP A 138 4.79 0.85 -22.53
C ASP A 138 5.99 1.54 -21.84
N SER A 139 6.97 0.72 -21.44
CA SER A 139 8.22 1.18 -20.84
C SER A 139 9.19 1.88 -21.81
N ALA A 140 8.82 2.04 -23.09
CA ALA A 140 9.56 2.86 -24.06
C ALA A 140 9.03 4.30 -24.10
N LYS A 141 7.70 4.49 -24.01
CA LYS A 141 7.08 5.82 -23.81
C LYS A 141 7.18 6.31 -22.36
N THR A 142 7.09 5.40 -21.39
CA THR A 142 7.03 5.71 -19.95
C THR A 142 8.15 4.97 -19.21
N PRO A 143 9.38 5.52 -19.17
CA PRO A 143 10.57 4.82 -18.65
C PRO A 143 10.45 4.34 -17.20
N SER A 144 9.61 4.97 -16.38
CA SER A 144 9.34 4.56 -14.99
C SER A 144 8.75 3.16 -14.85
N LEU A 145 8.17 2.58 -15.91
CA LEU A 145 7.66 1.21 -15.91
C LEU A 145 8.77 0.14 -16.03
N LYS A 146 9.97 0.53 -16.49
CA LYS A 146 11.04 -0.40 -16.88
C LYS A 146 11.59 -1.17 -15.69
N GLY A 147 11.27 -2.46 -15.60
CA GLY A 147 11.63 -3.31 -14.46
C GLY A 147 10.92 -2.94 -13.15
N LYS A 148 9.78 -2.24 -13.25
CA LYS A 148 9.01 -1.70 -12.13
C LYS A 148 7.49 -1.95 -12.25
N SER A 149 7.07 -2.79 -13.21
CA SER A 149 5.69 -3.26 -13.35
C SER A 149 5.64 -4.71 -13.83
N TRP A 150 4.67 -5.49 -13.33
CA TRP A 150 4.57 -6.94 -13.53
C TRP A 150 3.12 -7.41 -13.67
N CYS A 151 2.95 -8.61 -14.22
CA CYS A 151 1.75 -9.41 -14.00
C CYS A 151 1.94 -10.23 -12.71
N TYR A 152 0.86 -10.59 -12.00
CA TYR A 152 1.02 -11.46 -10.83
C TYR A 152 1.62 -12.81 -11.24
N GLY A 153 2.69 -13.23 -10.56
CA GLY A 153 3.43 -14.47 -10.87
C GLY A 153 4.16 -14.44 -12.22
N ASP A 154 4.36 -13.24 -12.80
CA ASP A 154 4.84 -13.01 -14.17
C ASP A 154 3.97 -13.60 -15.30
N GLU A 155 2.78 -14.11 -14.98
CA GLU A 155 1.86 -14.76 -15.94
C GLU A 155 0.98 -13.75 -16.71
N PRO A 156 1.02 -13.73 -18.06
CA PRO A 156 0.24 -12.76 -18.87
C PRO A 156 -1.28 -12.79 -18.65
N ASP A 157 -1.85 -13.97 -18.37
CA ASP A 157 -3.29 -14.12 -18.11
C ASP A 157 -3.71 -13.42 -16.81
N ASN A 158 -2.81 -13.33 -15.81
CA ASN A 158 -3.07 -12.55 -14.61
C ASN A 158 -3.09 -11.04 -14.92
N CYS A 159 -2.26 -10.54 -15.85
CA CYS A 159 -2.41 -9.17 -16.35
C CYS A 159 -3.78 -8.95 -17.02
N ALA A 160 -4.24 -9.91 -17.83
CA ALA A 160 -5.52 -9.81 -18.51
C ALA A 160 -6.71 -9.75 -17.53
N LYS A 161 -6.66 -10.54 -16.45
CA LYS A 161 -7.74 -10.65 -15.44
C LYS A 161 -7.69 -9.60 -14.34
N TYR A 162 -6.50 -9.30 -13.80
CA TYR A 162 -6.32 -8.49 -12.58
C TYR A 162 -5.64 -7.14 -12.81
N GLY A 163 -5.20 -6.84 -14.03
CA GLY A 163 -4.35 -5.67 -14.31
C GLY A 163 -2.90 -5.89 -13.88
N ARG A 164 -2.13 -4.80 -13.80
CA ARG A 164 -0.71 -4.83 -13.45
C ARG A 164 -0.45 -4.37 -12.03
N LEU A 165 0.61 -4.94 -11.46
CA LEU A 165 1.25 -4.47 -10.25
C LEU A 165 2.37 -3.50 -10.63
N TYR A 166 2.41 -2.33 -10.01
CA TYR A 166 3.37 -1.25 -10.26
C TYR A 166 4.08 -0.87 -8.95
N THR A 167 5.39 -0.63 -8.96
CA THR A 167 6.02 0.06 -7.80
C THR A 167 5.46 1.45 -7.61
N TRP A 168 5.52 2.03 -6.41
CA TRP A 168 5.03 3.40 -6.20
C TRP A 168 5.74 4.41 -7.11
N ALA A 169 7.07 4.25 -7.26
CA ALA A 169 7.87 5.06 -8.19
C ALA A 169 7.50 4.86 -9.68
N ALA A 170 6.90 3.73 -10.05
CA ALA A 170 6.26 3.58 -11.34
C ALA A 170 4.90 4.28 -11.38
N ALA A 171 4.06 4.13 -10.35
CA ALA A 171 2.72 4.70 -10.30
C ALA A 171 2.70 6.25 -10.43
N ILE A 172 3.65 6.94 -9.79
CA ILE A 172 3.80 8.41 -9.89
C ILE A 172 4.58 8.89 -11.14
N ASP A 173 5.02 7.99 -12.02
CA ASP A 173 5.94 8.24 -13.12
C ASP A 173 7.23 9.01 -12.70
N SER A 174 7.98 8.43 -11.74
CA SER A 174 9.11 9.12 -11.09
C SER A 174 10.23 9.59 -12.04
N VAL A 175 10.38 8.98 -13.22
CA VAL A 175 11.37 9.39 -14.22
C VAL A 175 10.90 10.62 -14.99
N ALA A 176 9.60 10.74 -15.33
CA ALA A 176 9.07 11.97 -15.90
C ALA A 176 9.25 13.14 -14.93
N LEU A 177 8.85 12.93 -13.66
CA LEU A 177 9.07 13.90 -12.58
C LEU A 177 10.56 14.31 -12.43
N ALA A 178 11.49 13.37 -12.46
CA ALA A 178 12.93 13.65 -12.33
C ALA A 178 13.58 14.24 -13.60
N THR A 179 12.87 14.30 -14.74
CA THR A 179 13.37 14.83 -16.02
C THR A 179 12.60 16.05 -16.54
N ASP A 180 11.65 16.57 -15.76
CA ASP A 180 10.98 17.84 -16.02
C ASP A 180 11.99 19.00 -16.14
N SER A 181 11.82 19.87 -17.14
CA SER A 181 12.77 20.95 -17.44
C SER A 181 12.63 22.18 -16.53
N GLU A 182 11.45 22.38 -15.95
CA GLU A 182 11.11 23.56 -15.15
C GLU A 182 11.26 23.28 -13.64
N ASN A 183 10.94 22.05 -13.22
CA ASN A 183 10.88 21.65 -11.83
C ASN A 183 11.17 20.13 -11.64
N PRO A 184 12.43 19.68 -11.80
CA PRO A 184 12.80 18.27 -11.71
C PRO A 184 12.78 17.71 -10.27
N GLN A 185 11.99 16.66 -10.04
CA GLN A 185 11.73 16.07 -8.71
C GLN A 185 12.25 14.63 -8.56
N ASP A 186 13.13 14.39 -7.59
CA ASP A 186 13.72 13.07 -7.26
C ASP A 186 12.85 12.32 -6.22
N CYS A 187 11.84 11.59 -6.71
CA CYS A 187 10.80 10.94 -5.91
C CYS A 187 10.93 9.39 -5.90
N GLY A 188 10.68 8.74 -4.76
CA GLY A 188 10.70 7.27 -4.67
C GLY A 188 11.08 6.69 -3.29
N TYR A 189 11.58 5.46 -3.28
CA TYR A 189 12.08 4.79 -2.07
C TYR A 189 13.39 5.44 -1.57
N MET A 190 13.49 5.68 -0.26
CA MET A 190 14.52 6.49 0.39
C MET A 190 14.63 7.93 -0.14
N ARG A 191 13.58 8.47 -0.77
CA ARG A 191 13.53 9.82 -1.34
C ARG A 191 12.25 10.54 -0.90
N SER A 192 12.38 11.83 -0.61
CA SER A 192 11.26 12.67 -0.17
C SER A 192 10.57 13.30 -1.37
N SER A 193 9.30 12.98 -1.52
CA SER A 193 8.36 13.57 -2.50
C SER A 193 7.40 14.56 -1.81
N LYS A 194 7.42 14.62 -0.47
CA LYS A 194 6.71 15.56 0.39
C LYS A 194 7.11 17.01 0.09
N ASN A 195 6.11 17.87 -0.16
CA ASN A 195 6.26 19.27 -0.61
C ASN A 195 6.95 19.42 -1.98
N ILE A 196 7.01 18.35 -2.77
CA ILE A 196 7.76 18.23 -4.02
C ILE A 196 6.81 17.76 -5.15
N LEU A 197 5.92 16.80 -4.88
CA LEU A 197 4.82 16.46 -5.79
C LEU A 197 3.78 17.58 -5.88
N PRO A 198 3.11 17.76 -7.03
CA PRO A 198 1.94 18.63 -7.16
C PRO A 198 0.75 18.07 -6.37
N ASP A 199 -0.22 18.94 -6.03
CA ASP A 199 -1.45 18.57 -5.31
C ASP A 199 -2.27 17.46 -6.01
N VAL A 200 -2.16 17.35 -7.33
CA VAL A 200 -2.78 16.32 -8.16
C VAL A 200 -1.69 15.64 -9.00
N VAL A 201 -1.39 14.37 -8.70
CA VAL A 201 -0.34 13.60 -9.38
C VAL A 201 -0.95 12.76 -10.50
N HIS A 202 -0.80 13.22 -11.74
CA HIS A 202 -1.21 12.47 -12.93
C HIS A 202 -0.62 11.05 -12.97
N GLY A 203 0.70 10.93 -12.76
CA GLY A 203 1.41 9.66 -12.74
C GLY A 203 1.23 8.88 -14.05
N ILE A 204 1.03 7.56 -13.96
CA ILE A 204 0.80 6.69 -15.13
C ILE A 204 -0.66 6.60 -15.59
N CYS A 205 -1.56 7.45 -15.09
CA CYS A 205 -2.95 7.46 -15.51
C CYS A 205 -3.13 8.00 -16.95
N PRO A 206 -4.25 7.72 -17.64
CA PRO A 206 -4.51 8.30 -18.96
C PRO A 206 -4.82 9.79 -18.88
N ASP A 207 -4.69 10.51 -20.01
CA ASP A 207 -4.90 11.96 -20.09
C ASP A 207 -6.23 12.43 -19.46
N GLY A 208 -6.15 13.43 -18.58
CA GLY A 208 -7.31 13.95 -17.85
C GLY A 208 -7.81 13.09 -16.70
N TRP A 209 -7.02 12.10 -16.27
CA TRP A 209 -7.18 11.33 -15.03
C TRP A 209 -5.90 11.44 -14.17
N HIS A 210 -5.97 11.08 -12.89
CA HIS A 210 -4.83 11.09 -11.98
C HIS A 210 -4.81 9.89 -11.04
N LEU A 211 -3.67 9.68 -10.39
CA LEU A 211 -3.52 8.74 -9.29
C LEU A 211 -4.22 9.32 -8.04
N PRO A 212 -5.06 8.56 -7.32
CA PRO A 212 -5.83 9.07 -6.18
C PRO A 212 -4.92 9.45 -5.01
N ASP A 213 -5.21 10.55 -4.34
CA ASP A 213 -4.54 10.93 -3.08
C ASP A 213 -5.19 10.24 -1.86
N TYR A 214 -4.65 10.46 -0.66
CA TYR A 214 -5.19 9.93 0.60
C TYR A 214 -6.64 10.40 0.84
N ARG A 215 -6.98 11.62 0.40
CA ARG A 215 -8.30 12.23 0.57
C ARG A 215 -9.32 11.64 -0.41
N ASP A 216 -8.93 11.34 -1.64
CA ASP A 216 -9.78 10.63 -2.62
C ASP A 216 -10.25 9.29 -2.06
N PHE A 217 -9.31 8.45 -1.59
CA PHE A 217 -9.68 7.19 -0.94
C PHE A 217 -10.48 7.41 0.35
N SER A 218 -10.13 8.39 1.19
CA SER A 218 -10.91 8.72 2.40
C SER A 218 -12.35 9.13 2.07
N ASN A 219 -12.55 9.92 1.01
CA ASN A 219 -13.85 10.38 0.54
C ASN A 219 -14.66 9.23 -0.04
N MET A 220 -14.05 8.36 -0.86
CA MET A 220 -14.68 7.14 -1.38
C MET A 220 -15.11 6.20 -0.24
N LEU A 221 -14.26 5.97 0.76
CA LEU A 221 -14.56 5.15 1.94
C LEU A 221 -15.71 5.72 2.77
N VAL A 222 -15.79 7.04 2.94
CA VAL A 222 -16.95 7.70 3.56
C VAL A 222 -18.20 7.58 2.68
N HIS A 223 -18.07 7.73 1.36
CA HIS A 223 -19.18 7.62 0.41
C HIS A 223 -19.83 6.24 0.40
N VAL A 224 -19.10 5.15 0.70
CA VAL A 224 -19.66 3.79 0.77
C VAL A 224 -20.12 3.36 2.17
N GLY A 225 -20.16 4.29 3.13
CA GLY A 225 -20.71 4.07 4.47
C GLY A 225 -19.67 3.81 5.56
N GLY A 226 -18.39 4.02 5.25
CA GLY A 226 -17.29 3.98 6.19
C GLY A 226 -16.46 2.69 6.15
N TYR A 227 -15.21 2.84 6.59
CA TYR A 227 -14.15 1.84 6.62
C TYR A 227 -14.61 0.43 7.04
N SER A 228 -15.47 0.32 8.05
CA SER A 228 -15.92 -0.95 8.64
C SER A 228 -16.77 -1.86 7.74
N ILE A 229 -17.39 -1.32 6.69
CA ILE A 229 -18.15 -2.12 5.69
C ILE A 229 -17.59 -1.98 4.28
N ALA A 230 -16.61 -1.09 4.08
CA ALA A 230 -16.10 -0.73 2.76
C ALA A 230 -15.53 -1.93 1.99
N GLY A 231 -14.87 -2.87 2.67
CA GLY A 231 -14.41 -4.12 2.07
C GLY A 231 -15.59 -4.93 1.52
N THR A 232 -16.65 -5.13 2.30
CA THR A 232 -17.85 -5.87 1.86
C THR A 232 -18.49 -5.25 0.62
N VAL A 233 -18.67 -3.92 0.60
CA VAL A 233 -19.44 -3.24 -0.46
C VAL A 233 -18.64 -2.88 -1.71
N LEU A 234 -17.30 -2.91 -1.65
CA LEU A 234 -16.40 -2.65 -2.78
C LEU A 234 -15.79 -3.93 -3.40
N LYS A 235 -15.63 -5.01 -2.63
CA LYS A 235 -15.09 -6.29 -3.15
C LYS A 235 -15.99 -6.88 -4.23
N SER A 236 -15.36 -7.48 -5.24
CA SER A 236 -16.04 -8.21 -6.32
C SER A 236 -16.88 -9.37 -5.77
N GLN A 237 -17.99 -9.66 -6.46
CA GLN A 237 -18.91 -10.76 -6.15
C GLN A 237 -18.33 -12.17 -6.39
N SER A 238 -17.12 -12.26 -6.94
CA SER A 238 -16.39 -13.51 -7.15
C SER A 238 -14.88 -13.29 -7.15
N GLY A 239 -14.12 -14.37 -6.96
CA GLY A 239 -12.66 -14.41 -7.08
C GLY A 239 -11.89 -14.37 -5.75
N TRP A 240 -12.56 -14.16 -4.62
CA TRP A 240 -11.96 -14.16 -3.28
C TRP A 240 -11.99 -15.55 -2.63
N ASN A 241 -10.91 -15.90 -1.93
CA ASN A 241 -10.74 -17.18 -1.23
C ASN A 241 -11.60 -17.25 0.05
N GLU A 242 -11.79 -18.47 0.58
CA GLU A 242 -12.62 -18.80 1.76
C GLU A 242 -14.03 -18.18 1.79
N GLY A 243 -14.57 -17.84 0.61
CA GLY A 243 -15.89 -17.21 0.48
C GLY A 243 -15.91 -15.70 0.75
N GLY A 244 -14.76 -15.04 0.98
CA GLY A 244 -14.61 -13.62 1.32
C GLY A 244 -14.96 -12.59 0.25
N ASN A 245 -15.85 -12.95 -0.69
CA ASN A 245 -16.34 -12.09 -1.77
C ASN A 245 -17.19 -10.93 -1.21
N GLY A 246 -17.24 -9.83 -1.96
CA GLY A 246 -18.09 -8.69 -1.62
C GLY A 246 -19.45 -8.72 -2.31
N THR A 247 -20.24 -7.69 -2.06
CA THR A 247 -21.54 -7.46 -2.70
C THR A 247 -21.45 -6.61 -3.96
N ASP A 248 -20.34 -5.86 -4.15
CA ASP A 248 -20.14 -4.87 -5.23
C ASP A 248 -21.32 -3.90 -5.41
N THR A 249 -21.93 -3.45 -4.30
CA THR A 249 -23.15 -2.62 -4.31
C THR A 249 -22.94 -1.16 -4.76
N PHE A 250 -21.70 -0.82 -5.14
CA PHE A 250 -21.31 0.45 -5.76
C PHE A 250 -20.60 0.29 -7.12
N GLY A 251 -20.57 -0.92 -7.69
CA GLY A 251 -20.00 -1.16 -9.03
C GLY A 251 -18.49 -0.93 -9.18
N PHE A 252 -17.74 -0.88 -8.08
CA PHE A 252 -16.29 -0.67 -8.09
C PHE A 252 -15.52 -1.95 -8.43
N ASN A 253 -16.06 -3.13 -8.10
CA ASN A 253 -15.51 -4.43 -8.49
C ASN A 253 -14.02 -4.60 -8.12
N VAL A 254 -13.70 -4.56 -6.83
CA VAL A 254 -12.33 -4.80 -6.33
C VAL A 254 -12.00 -6.30 -6.40
N LEU A 255 -11.12 -6.67 -7.33
CA LEU A 255 -10.60 -8.03 -7.51
C LEU A 255 -9.36 -8.26 -6.63
N PRO A 256 -9.16 -9.47 -6.07
CA PRO A 256 -7.99 -9.79 -5.26
C PRO A 256 -6.78 -10.11 -6.14
N ALA A 257 -6.11 -9.04 -6.61
CA ALA A 257 -4.97 -9.11 -7.53
C ALA A 257 -3.67 -9.61 -6.88
N GLY A 258 -3.63 -9.74 -5.56
CA GLY A 258 -2.39 -9.95 -4.80
C GLY A 258 -1.45 -8.74 -4.89
N ILE A 259 -0.23 -8.94 -4.41
CA ILE A 259 0.86 -7.95 -4.41
C ILE A 259 2.18 -8.61 -4.85
N ARG A 260 3.21 -7.78 -5.05
CA ARG A 260 4.61 -8.22 -5.19
C ARG A 260 5.46 -7.46 -4.19
N ILE A 261 6.27 -8.14 -3.39
CA ILE A 261 7.07 -7.51 -2.31
C ILE A 261 8.53 -7.26 -2.75
N GLU A 262 9.34 -6.67 -1.87
CA GLU A 262 10.71 -6.21 -2.18
C GLU A 262 11.63 -7.31 -2.73
N ASP A 263 11.61 -8.51 -2.15
CA ASP A 263 12.46 -9.64 -2.61
C ASP A 263 12.08 -10.15 -4.01
N GLY A 264 10.92 -9.71 -4.50
CA GLY A 264 10.38 -10.01 -5.81
C GLY A 264 9.42 -11.19 -5.88
N SER A 265 9.12 -11.82 -4.75
CA SER A 265 8.03 -12.77 -4.63
C SER A 265 6.65 -12.10 -4.78
N PHE A 266 5.66 -12.91 -5.13
CA PHE A 266 4.26 -12.50 -5.30
C PHE A 266 3.42 -13.19 -4.22
N ASP A 267 2.49 -12.46 -3.62
CA ASP A 267 1.70 -12.93 -2.46
C ASP A 267 0.22 -12.49 -2.51
N GLY A 268 -0.65 -13.26 -1.86
CA GLY A 268 -2.05 -12.90 -1.61
C GLY A 268 -3.02 -12.91 -2.81
N LEU A 269 -2.73 -13.60 -3.92
CA LEU A 269 -3.69 -13.73 -5.03
C LEU A 269 -4.93 -14.52 -4.61
N GLY A 270 -6.10 -13.88 -4.68
CA GLY A 270 -7.35 -14.42 -4.12
C GLY A 270 -7.60 -14.01 -2.66
N ASP A 271 -6.57 -13.59 -1.93
CA ASP A 271 -6.63 -13.23 -0.51
C ASP A 271 -6.69 -11.71 -0.28
N GLY A 272 -6.08 -10.92 -1.17
CA GLY A 272 -5.94 -9.48 -0.98
C GLY A 272 -5.70 -8.67 -2.26
N THR A 273 -5.77 -7.36 -2.14
CA THR A 273 -5.24 -6.40 -3.10
C THR A 273 -4.99 -5.05 -2.43
N ASP A 274 -4.01 -4.33 -2.97
CA ASP A 274 -3.71 -2.94 -2.64
C ASP A 274 -3.80 -2.05 -3.88
N PHE A 275 -4.12 -0.77 -3.66
CA PHE A 275 -4.10 0.28 -4.69
C PHE A 275 -3.24 1.45 -4.24
N TRP A 276 -2.21 1.81 -5.01
CA TRP A 276 -1.35 2.95 -4.66
C TRP A 276 -2.11 4.27 -4.60
N SER A 277 -1.82 5.05 -3.56
CA SER A 277 -2.11 6.48 -3.51
C SER A 277 -0.91 7.29 -4.01
N ALA A 278 -1.17 8.49 -4.54
CA ALA A 278 -0.17 9.52 -4.77
C ALA A 278 0.46 10.08 -3.48
N THR A 279 -0.18 9.91 -2.32
CA THR A 279 0.29 10.51 -1.06
C THR A 279 1.43 9.72 -0.42
N GLU A 280 2.56 10.40 -0.22
CA GLU A 280 3.71 9.91 0.53
C GLU A 280 3.49 9.98 2.05
N SER A 281 3.81 8.89 2.78
CA SER A 281 3.85 8.90 4.24
C SER A 281 5.20 9.42 4.72
N ASP A 282 6.30 8.75 4.33
CA ASP A 282 7.68 9.13 4.66
C ASP A 282 8.67 8.82 3.53
N LEU A 283 9.98 8.73 3.81
CA LEU A 283 11.01 8.46 2.80
C LEU A 283 10.89 7.06 2.17
N GLU A 284 10.40 6.08 2.91
CA GLU A 284 10.34 4.67 2.54
C GLU A 284 8.93 4.23 2.15
N GLN A 285 7.90 4.86 2.71
CA GLN A 285 6.50 4.42 2.63
C GLN A 285 5.55 5.43 1.96
N ALA A 286 4.54 4.90 1.28
CA ALA A 286 3.44 5.65 0.70
C ALA A 286 2.10 4.97 1.03
N PHE A 287 1.01 5.72 0.95
CA PHE A 287 -0.31 5.19 1.28
C PHE A 287 -0.87 4.29 0.17
N SER A 288 -1.64 3.27 0.55
CA SER A 288 -2.50 2.46 -0.32
C SER A 288 -3.89 2.29 0.27
N LEU A 289 -4.89 2.05 -0.58
CA LEU A 289 -6.16 1.44 -0.17
C LEU A 289 -6.02 -0.08 -0.22
N TYR A 290 -6.28 -0.77 0.88
CA TYR A 290 -6.21 -2.25 0.95
C TYR A 290 -7.59 -2.91 1.08
N ALA A 291 -7.72 -4.14 0.58
CA ALA A 291 -8.86 -5.03 0.81
C ALA A 291 -8.39 -6.48 0.98
N SER A 292 -9.06 -7.25 1.85
CA SER A 292 -8.69 -8.62 2.26
C SER A 292 -9.91 -9.55 2.27
N TYR A 293 -9.71 -10.85 2.03
CA TYR A 293 -10.78 -11.85 2.06
C TYR A 293 -11.42 -11.99 3.45
N GLU A 294 -10.60 -11.98 4.52
CA GLU A 294 -11.02 -12.19 5.91
C GLU A 294 -11.95 -11.08 6.46
N ASN A 295 -11.88 -9.88 5.89
CA ASN A 295 -12.38 -8.67 6.53
C ASN A 295 -13.48 -7.96 5.72
N GLU A 296 -14.47 -7.45 6.44
CA GLU A 296 -15.44 -6.45 5.96
C GLU A 296 -14.82 -5.04 5.91
N TYR A 297 -13.76 -4.82 6.71
CA TYR A 297 -13.02 -3.57 6.77
C TYR A 297 -12.14 -3.35 5.52
N SER A 298 -12.14 -2.12 5.01
CA SER A 298 -11.14 -1.62 4.06
C SER A 298 -10.75 -0.20 4.47
N GLY A 299 -9.47 0.14 4.29
CA GLY A 299 -8.93 1.42 4.76
C GLY A 299 -7.65 1.82 4.06
N VAL A 300 -7.14 2.99 4.43
CA VAL A 300 -5.90 3.55 3.90
C VAL A 300 -4.76 3.29 4.89
N MET A 301 -3.74 2.58 4.45
CA MET A 301 -2.56 2.17 5.23
C MET A 301 -1.28 2.56 4.47
N ASP A 302 -0.14 2.66 5.12
CA ASP A 302 1.16 2.89 4.48
C ASP A 302 2.02 1.63 4.36
N TYR A 303 2.69 1.50 3.21
CA TYR A 303 3.56 0.37 2.86
C TYR A 303 4.79 0.86 2.08
N ALA A 304 5.84 0.03 2.06
CA ALA A 304 7.11 0.36 1.42
C ALA A 304 6.96 0.56 -0.10
N LYS A 305 7.47 1.70 -0.61
CA LYS A 305 7.35 2.17 -2.02
C LYS A 305 8.00 1.23 -3.05
N ASN A 306 8.79 0.26 -2.60
CA ASN A 306 9.47 -0.76 -3.41
C ASN A 306 8.61 -2.01 -3.67
N TYR A 307 7.52 -2.21 -2.91
CA TYR A 307 6.47 -3.19 -3.23
C TYR A 307 5.74 -2.76 -4.52
N ALA A 308 4.99 -3.67 -5.14
CA ALA A 308 4.17 -3.39 -6.31
C ALA A 308 2.70 -3.77 -6.11
N PHE A 309 1.82 -2.79 -6.30
CA PHE A 309 0.38 -2.85 -6.06
C PHE A 309 -0.40 -2.47 -7.33
N SER A 310 -1.71 -2.70 -7.34
CA SER A 310 -2.57 -2.27 -8.45
C SER A 310 -2.67 -0.74 -8.53
N VAL A 311 -3.05 -0.23 -9.71
CA VAL A 311 -3.39 1.18 -9.90
C VAL A 311 -4.82 1.30 -10.44
N ARG A 312 -5.57 2.24 -9.86
CA ARG A 312 -6.87 2.72 -10.35
C ARG A 312 -6.81 4.23 -10.37
N CYS A 313 -7.19 4.83 -11.49
CA CYS A 313 -7.20 6.26 -11.66
C CYS A 313 -8.57 6.85 -11.28
N VAL A 314 -8.52 8.11 -10.87
CA VAL A 314 -9.69 8.94 -10.51
C VAL A 314 -9.69 10.21 -11.37
N LYS A 315 -10.84 10.86 -11.46
CA LYS A 315 -11.06 12.11 -12.20
C LYS A 315 -12.20 12.92 -11.57
N ASP A 316 -11.98 14.23 -11.44
CA ASP A 316 -12.97 15.23 -11.03
C ASP A 316 -13.90 15.72 -12.18
#